data_AF-A0A4Q7AIJ4-F1
#
_entry.id   AF-A0A4Q7AIJ4-F1
#
_cell.length_a   1.000
_cell.length_b   1.000
_cell.length_c   1.000
_cell.angle_alpha   90.00
_cell.angle_beta   90.00
_cell.angle_gamma   90.00
#
_symmetry.space_group_name_H-M   'P 1'
#
loop_
_entity.id
_entity.type
_entity.pdbx_description
1 polymer ?
#
loop_
_entity_poly.entity_id
_entity_poly.type
_entity_poly.pdbx_seq_one_letter_code
_entity_poly.pdbx_strand_id
1 'polypeptide(L)'
;MGKHLGVAYNLRLPQELKDKIAESAKELNRSMNADIVARLEDSFIRSDSSAPTNADVKIFHLKNGIKRVVFGKLLNNLSLDYTQELDQLRDDVHLALEVLSGSSFWNSLKFLGKDVLVYKGDNHIDVVDNGKKSLGWLIVEDHYVANNK
;
A
#
# COMPACT_ATOMS: atom_id res chain seq x y z
N MET A 1 16.02 19.31 -11.06
CA MET A 1 16.45 18.98 -9.69
C MET A 1 15.68 19.87 -8.70
N GLY A 2 15.02 19.28 -7.69
CA GLY A 2 14.77 19.91 -6.38
C GLY A 2 13.52 20.81 -6.18
N LYS A 3 12.30 20.34 -6.44
CA LYS A 3 11.07 21.00 -5.90
C LYS A 3 10.78 20.48 -4.48
N HIS A 4 11.59 20.88 -3.50
CA HIS A 4 11.27 20.71 -2.07
C HIS A 4 11.85 21.85 -1.20
N LEU A 5 11.85 23.09 -1.66
CA LEU A 5 12.12 24.23 -0.76
C LEU A 5 10.88 24.48 0.11
N GLY A 6 10.51 23.49 0.92
CA GLY A 6 9.53 23.61 1.99
C GLY A 6 10.11 24.46 3.12
N VAL A 7 9.23 25.18 3.80
CA VAL A 7 9.54 26.07 4.93
C VAL A 7 10.57 25.46 5.87
N ALA A 8 11.67 26.18 6.12
CA ALA A 8 12.70 25.75 7.06
C ALA A 8 12.21 25.95 8.49
N TYR A 9 11.95 24.85 9.20
CA TYR A 9 11.58 24.89 10.61
C TYR A 9 12.81 24.87 11.50
N ASN A 10 12.90 25.84 12.41
CA ASN A 10 13.92 25.83 13.45
C ASN A 10 13.43 24.97 14.62
N LEU A 11 13.86 23.71 14.65
CA LEU A 11 13.47 22.73 15.66
C LEU A 11 14.38 22.83 16.89
N ARG A 12 13.79 22.89 18.08
CA ARG A 12 14.52 22.74 19.35
C ARG A 12 14.51 21.27 19.73
N LEU A 13 15.69 20.65 19.73
CA LEU A 13 15.88 19.24 20.03
C LEU A 13 16.86 19.08 21.20
N PRO A 14 16.66 18.11 22.11
CA PRO A 14 17.67 17.73 23.09
C PRO A 14 18.97 17.27 22.41
N GLN A 15 20.11 17.51 23.06
CA GLN A 15 21.44 17.19 22.51
C GLN A 15 21.55 15.70 22.12
N GLU A 16 21.10 14.81 22.99
CA GLU A 16 21.12 13.36 22.75
C GLU A 16 20.33 12.95 21.49
N LEU A 17 19.22 13.63 21.21
CA LEU A 17 18.40 13.32 20.04
C LEU A 17 19.09 13.77 18.75
N LYS A 18 19.72 14.94 18.79
CA LYS A 18 20.50 15.48 17.67
C LYS A 18 21.66 14.54 17.32
N ASP A 19 22.36 14.03 18.32
CA ASP A 19 23.51 13.15 18.10
C ASP A 19 23.08 11.82 17.45
N LYS A 20 21.94 11.24 17.89
CA LYS A 20 21.35 10.05 17.27
C LYS A 20 20.95 10.27 15.81
N ILE A 21 20.38 11.44 15.49
CA ILE A 21 20.01 11.80 14.12
C ILE A 21 21.27 11.95 13.26
N ALA A 22 22.32 12.58 13.79
CA ALA A 22 23.58 12.77 13.06
C ALA A 22 24.29 11.45 12.75
N GLU A 23 24.34 10.54 13.71
CA GLU A 23 24.90 9.19 13.54
C GLU A 23 24.12 8.41 12.48
N SER A 24 22.79 8.34 12.61
CA SER A 24 21.91 7.69 11.63
C SER A 24 22.04 8.28 10.23
N ALA A 25 22.13 9.61 10.13
CA ALA A 25 22.29 10.29 8.84
C ALA A 25 23.61 9.92 8.16
N LYS A 26 24.67 9.76 8.95
CA LYS A 26 25.99 9.32 8.48
C LYS A 26 25.97 7.87 8.01
N GLU A 27 25.35 6.97 8.76
CA GLU A 27 25.19 5.56 8.37
C GLU A 27 24.39 5.41 7.07
N LEU A 28 23.34 6.21 6.93
CA LEU A 28 22.44 6.17 5.78
C LEU A 28 22.87 7.09 4.62
N ASN A 29 24.07 7.69 4.71
CA ASN A 29 24.62 8.61 3.70
C ASN A 29 23.65 9.72 3.27
N ARG A 30 22.92 10.31 4.21
CA ARG A 30 21.96 11.40 3.98
C ARG A 30 22.23 12.62 4.86
N SER A 31 21.65 13.77 4.53
CA SER A 31 21.74 14.95 5.39
C SER A 31 20.90 14.79 6.66
N MET A 32 21.25 15.48 7.74
CA MET A 32 20.45 15.46 8.98
C MET A 32 18.99 15.90 8.72
N ASN A 33 18.77 16.90 7.87
CA ASN A 33 17.42 17.33 7.52
C ASN A 33 16.67 16.23 6.75
N ALA A 34 17.33 15.54 5.82
CA ALA A 34 16.74 14.41 5.12
C ALA A 34 16.44 13.23 6.06
N ASP A 35 17.26 13.02 7.09
CA ASP A 35 17.02 12.00 8.13
C ASP A 35 15.81 12.33 9.00
N ILE A 36 15.70 13.59 9.45
CA ILE A 36 14.56 14.09 10.23
C ILE A 36 13.26 13.96 9.42
N VAL A 37 13.29 14.42 8.17
CA VAL A 37 12.16 14.34 7.25
C VAL A 37 11.74 12.88 7.10
N ALA A 38 12.64 11.98 6.73
CA ALA A 38 12.34 10.56 6.58
C ALA A 38 11.77 9.93 7.86
N ARG A 39 12.26 10.29 9.05
CA ARG A 39 11.76 9.76 10.32
C ARG A 39 10.36 10.26 10.65
N LEU A 40 10.07 11.54 10.37
CA LEU A 40 8.73 12.09 10.55
C LEU A 40 7.76 11.41 9.59
N GLU A 41 8.18 11.22 8.34
CA GLU A 41 7.40 10.52 7.32
C GLU A 41 7.10 9.07 7.72
N ASP A 42 8.11 8.34 8.19
CA ASP A 42 7.94 6.99 8.77
C ASP A 42 6.98 6.98 9.97
N SER A 43 6.99 8.03 10.81
CA SER A 43 6.07 8.12 11.94
C SER A 43 4.61 8.27 11.51
N PHE A 44 4.35 9.04 10.44
CA PHE A 44 3.01 9.22 9.89
C PHE A 44 2.54 7.94 9.19
N ILE A 45 3.46 7.23 8.52
CA ILE A 45 3.17 5.90 7.95
C ILE A 45 2.74 4.94 9.07
N ARG A 46 3.45 4.93 10.20
CA ARG A 46 3.11 4.06 11.34
C ARG A 46 1.81 4.46 12.05
N SER A 47 1.47 5.74 12.11
CA SER A 47 0.20 6.20 12.71
C SER A 47 -1.01 5.90 11.82
N ASP A 48 -0.86 6.07 10.50
CA ASP A 48 -1.89 5.69 9.52
C ASP A 48 -2.02 4.16 9.41
N SER A 49 -0.95 3.44 9.76
CA SER A 49 -0.91 1.98 9.90
C SER A 49 -1.29 1.48 11.30
N SER A 50 -2.11 2.22 12.04
CA SER A 50 -2.73 1.72 13.29
C SER A 50 -3.73 0.57 13.07
N ALA A 51 -3.91 0.09 11.84
CA ALA A 51 -4.42 -1.25 11.59
C ALA A 51 -3.25 -2.26 11.60
N PRO A 52 -3.34 -3.34 12.40
CA PRO A 52 -2.26 -4.29 12.56
C PRO A 52 -1.81 -4.90 11.23
N THR A 53 -0.53 -5.28 11.16
CA THR A 53 0.16 -5.98 10.06
C THR A 53 -0.37 -7.39 9.77
N ASN A 54 -1.61 -7.68 10.11
CA ASN A 54 -2.31 -8.84 9.59
C ASN A 54 -3.05 -8.35 8.36
N ALA A 55 -2.64 -8.80 7.17
CA ALA A 55 -3.51 -8.68 6.01
C ALA A 55 -4.81 -9.39 6.39
N ASP A 56 -5.86 -8.61 6.70
CA ASP A 56 -7.15 -9.20 7.01
C ASP A 56 -7.55 -10.05 5.82
N VAL A 57 -8.10 -11.23 6.10
CA VAL A 57 -8.68 -12.08 5.07
C VAL A 57 -10.17 -11.83 5.14
N LYS A 58 -10.75 -11.27 4.08
CA LYS A 58 -12.20 -11.12 3.95
C LYS A 58 -12.74 -12.20 3.04
N ILE A 59 -13.82 -12.85 3.47
CA ILE A 59 -14.49 -13.90 2.70
C ILE A 59 -15.90 -13.41 2.37
N PHE A 60 -16.21 -13.39 1.07
CA PHE A 60 -17.52 -13.05 0.54
C PHE A 60 -18.16 -14.30 -0.05
N HIS A 61 -19.44 -14.51 0.26
CA HIS A 61 -20.23 -15.59 -0.34
C HIS A 61 -20.95 -15.03 -1.56
N LEU A 62 -20.50 -15.42 -2.75
CA LEU A 62 -21.09 -14.99 -4.01
C LEU A 62 -22.26 -15.91 -4.39
N LYS A 63 -22.98 -15.50 -5.44
CA LYS A 63 -24.01 -16.33 -6.08
C LYS A 63 -23.34 -17.61 -6.63
N ASN A 64 -24.13 -18.68 -6.78
CA ASN A 64 -23.70 -19.96 -7.35
C ASN A 64 -22.71 -20.78 -6.52
N GLY A 65 -22.59 -20.52 -5.21
CA GLY A 65 -21.75 -21.34 -4.31
C GLY A 65 -20.25 -21.02 -4.38
N ILE A 66 -19.89 -19.89 -4.97
CA ILE A 66 -18.51 -19.41 -5.04
C ILE A 66 -18.19 -18.61 -3.76
N LYS A 67 -17.02 -18.86 -3.18
CA LYS A 67 -16.45 -18.04 -2.10
C LYS A 67 -15.33 -17.20 -2.65
N ARG A 68 -15.46 -15.88 -2.53
CA ARG A 68 -14.40 -14.94 -2.87
C ARG A 68 -13.58 -14.62 -1.63
N VAL A 69 -12.28 -14.87 -1.70
CA VAL A 69 -11.31 -14.57 -0.65
C VAL A 69 -10.52 -13.34 -1.08
N VAL A 70 -10.45 -12.34 -0.22
CA VAL A 70 -9.72 -11.09 -0.48
C VAL A 70 -8.73 -10.85 0.65
N PHE A 71 -7.48 -10.61 0.30
CA PHE A 71 -6.41 -10.37 1.25
C PHE A 71 -5.33 -9.46 0.66
N GLY A 72 -4.53 -8.84 1.52
CA GLY A 72 -3.40 -8.02 1.10
C GLY A 72 -3.18 -6.78 1.95
N LYS A 73 -2.04 -6.13 1.75
CA LYS A 73 -1.60 -4.97 2.55
C LYS A 73 -2.52 -3.75 2.43
N LEU A 74 -3.28 -3.65 1.33
CA LEU A 74 -4.17 -2.52 1.06
C LEU A 74 -5.66 -2.86 1.24
N LEU A 75 -6.00 -4.06 1.70
CA LEU A 75 -7.40 -4.49 1.80
C LEU A 75 -8.27 -3.50 2.61
N ASN A 76 -7.73 -2.99 3.71
CA ASN A 76 -8.47 -2.06 4.57
C ASN A 76 -8.35 -0.60 4.13
N ASN A 77 -7.52 -0.31 3.13
CA ASN A 77 -7.36 1.02 2.55
C ASN A 77 -8.25 1.25 1.32
N LEU A 78 -8.83 0.17 0.76
CA LEU A 78 -9.67 0.21 -0.42
C LEU A 78 -11.11 -0.13 -0.04
N SER A 79 -12.04 0.78 -0.31
CA SER A 79 -13.47 0.55 -0.14
C SER A 79 -14.08 0.17 -1.49
N LEU A 80 -14.11 -1.14 -1.77
CA LEU A 80 -14.61 -1.69 -3.03
C LEU A 80 -15.81 -2.61 -2.78
N ASP A 81 -16.71 -2.72 -3.75
CA ASP A 81 -17.70 -3.79 -3.75
C ASP A 81 -17.04 -5.08 -4.26
N TYR A 82 -16.72 -5.99 -3.34
CA TYR A 82 -16.11 -7.28 -3.69
C TYR A 82 -17.12 -8.32 -4.20
N THR A 83 -18.42 -8.01 -4.23
CA THR A 83 -19.47 -8.96 -4.65
C THR A 83 -19.79 -8.92 -6.15
N GLN A 84 -19.26 -7.94 -6.87
CA GLN A 84 -19.43 -7.77 -8.32
C GLN A 84 -18.66 -8.80 -9.17
N GLU A 85 -18.81 -8.76 -10.49
CA GLU A 85 -18.07 -9.66 -11.39
C GLU A 85 -16.57 -9.34 -11.40
N LEU A 86 -15.75 -10.36 -11.67
CA LEU A 86 -14.29 -10.24 -11.57
C LEU A 86 -13.72 -9.19 -12.55
N ASP A 87 -14.34 -9.00 -13.71
CA ASP A 87 -13.93 -7.98 -14.67
C ASP A 87 -14.22 -6.55 -14.20
N GLN A 88 -15.41 -6.28 -13.66
CA GLN A 88 -15.69 -4.96 -13.08
C GLN A 88 -14.85 -4.69 -11.84
N LEU A 89 -14.67 -5.70 -10.97
CA LEU A 89 -13.81 -5.57 -9.80
C LEU A 89 -12.36 -5.23 -10.17
N ARG A 90 -11.84 -5.81 -11.26
CA ARG A 90 -10.50 -5.47 -11.76
C ARG A 90 -10.39 -3.98 -12.11
N ASP A 91 -11.38 -3.47 -12.85
CA ASP A 91 -11.38 -2.08 -13.32
C ASP A 91 -11.53 -1.10 -12.14
N ASP A 92 -12.36 -1.44 -11.15
CA ASP A 92 -12.50 -0.67 -9.91
C ASP A 92 -11.23 -0.67 -9.06
N VAL A 93 -10.54 -1.82 -8.95
CA VAL A 93 -9.24 -1.90 -8.26
C VAL A 93 -8.21 -1.03 -8.97
N HIS A 94 -8.19 -1.03 -10.30
CA HIS A 94 -7.29 -0.19 -11.08
C HIS A 94 -7.54 1.30 -10.79
N LEU A 95 -8.79 1.74 -10.89
CA LEU A 95 -9.20 3.11 -10.60
C LEU A 95 -8.83 3.51 -9.16
N ALA A 96 -9.11 2.64 -8.18
CA ALA A 96 -8.81 2.92 -6.78
C ALA A 96 -7.32 3.03 -6.51
N LEU A 97 -6.47 2.22 -7.16
CA LEU A 97 -5.01 2.31 -7.06
C LEU A 97 -4.47 3.59 -7.72
N GLU A 98 -5.04 3.98 -8.86
CA GLU A 98 -4.69 5.24 -9.53
C GLU A 98 -4.99 6.45 -8.62
N VAL A 99 -6.20 6.51 -8.06
CA VAL A 99 -6.61 7.55 -7.10
C VAL A 99 -5.72 7.51 -5.85
N LEU A 100 -5.47 6.31 -5.30
CA LEU A 100 -4.61 6.17 -4.12
C LEU A 100 -3.21 6.71 -4.41
N SER A 101 -2.62 6.41 -5.56
CA SER A 101 -1.30 6.88 -5.96
C SER A 101 -1.21 8.41 -6.03
N GLY A 102 -2.28 9.08 -6.48
CA GLY A 102 -2.35 10.54 -6.61
C GLY A 102 -2.80 11.27 -5.34
N SER A 103 -3.40 10.57 -4.37
CA SER A 103 -4.01 11.19 -3.18
C SER A 103 -3.01 11.75 -2.16
N SER A 104 -1.77 11.27 -2.14
CA SER A 104 -0.74 11.69 -1.19
C SER A 104 0.66 11.54 -1.78
N PHE A 105 1.56 12.46 -1.42
CA PHE A 105 2.98 12.39 -1.78
C PHE A 105 3.63 11.05 -1.35
N TRP A 106 3.18 10.47 -0.24
CA TRP A 106 3.65 9.17 0.26
C TRP A 106 3.15 8.00 -0.56
N ASN A 107 1.91 8.06 -1.04
CA ASN A 107 1.40 7.07 -1.97
C ASN A 107 2.14 7.20 -3.30
N SER A 108 2.40 8.42 -3.78
CA SER A 108 3.25 8.64 -4.95
C SER A 108 4.65 8.01 -4.77
N LEU A 109 5.26 8.10 -3.58
CA LEU A 109 6.54 7.44 -3.30
C LEU A 109 6.42 5.90 -3.18
N LYS A 110 5.36 5.37 -2.57
CA LYS A 110 5.12 3.92 -2.47
C LYS A 110 4.98 3.27 -3.86
N PHE A 111 4.46 4.01 -4.82
CA PHE A 111 4.27 3.61 -6.22
C PHE A 111 5.48 3.99 -7.11
N LEU A 112 6.45 4.77 -6.61
CA LEU A 112 7.62 5.19 -7.38
C LEU A 112 8.44 3.98 -7.86
N GLY A 113 8.76 3.98 -9.16
CA GLY A 113 9.56 2.96 -9.81
C GLY A 113 8.88 1.60 -9.95
N LYS A 114 7.57 1.51 -9.68
CA LYS A 114 6.75 0.31 -9.90
C LYS A 114 5.81 0.55 -11.06
N ASP A 115 5.70 -0.43 -11.94
CA ASP A 115 4.67 -0.44 -12.98
C ASP A 115 3.47 -1.21 -12.43
N VAL A 116 2.61 -0.50 -11.70
CA VAL A 116 1.50 -1.10 -10.95
C VAL A 116 0.38 -1.46 -11.91
N LEU A 117 0.16 -2.75 -12.09
CA LEU A 117 -0.89 -3.30 -12.94
C LEU A 117 -1.82 -4.20 -12.12
N VAL A 118 -3.08 -4.26 -12.54
CA VAL A 118 -4.06 -5.18 -11.97
C VAL A 118 -4.20 -6.36 -12.93
N TYR A 119 -3.55 -7.48 -12.58
CA TYR A 119 -3.61 -8.72 -13.36
C TYR A 119 -4.88 -9.49 -13.01
N LYS A 120 -5.60 -9.98 -14.03
CA LYS A 120 -6.77 -10.84 -13.88
C LYS A 120 -6.51 -12.17 -14.58
N GLY A 121 -6.50 -13.24 -13.80
CA GLY A 121 -6.57 -14.60 -14.30
C GLY A 121 -8.02 -15.07 -14.47
N ASP A 122 -8.22 -16.38 -14.62
CA ASP A 122 -9.55 -16.95 -14.79
C ASP A 122 -10.44 -16.74 -13.55
N ASN A 123 -9.88 -16.97 -12.35
CA ASN A 123 -10.59 -16.93 -11.08
C ASN A 123 -9.90 -16.04 -10.02
N HIS A 124 -8.94 -15.19 -10.41
CA HIS A 124 -8.25 -14.35 -9.44
C HIS A 124 -7.85 -12.99 -10.01
N ILE A 125 -7.67 -12.03 -9.12
CA ILE A 125 -7.06 -10.72 -9.38
C ILE A 125 -5.85 -10.58 -8.48
N ASP A 126 -4.74 -10.08 -9.01
CA ASP A 126 -3.55 -9.72 -8.24
C ASP A 126 -3.01 -8.37 -8.71
N VAL A 127 -2.54 -7.58 -7.75
CA VAL A 127 -1.83 -6.32 -8.00
C VAL A 127 -0.35 -6.64 -8.16
N VAL A 128 0.17 -6.44 -9.37
CA VAL A 128 1.51 -6.88 -9.79
C VAL A 128 2.38 -5.71 -10.25
N ASP A 129 3.69 -5.89 -10.14
CA ASP A 129 4.72 -5.03 -10.70
C ASP A 129 5.15 -5.57 -12.06
N ASN A 130 5.09 -4.71 -13.09
CA ASN A 130 5.49 -5.01 -14.47
C ASN A 130 4.84 -6.30 -15.01
N GLY A 131 3.58 -6.54 -14.63
CA GLY A 131 2.75 -7.64 -15.11
C GLY A 131 3.15 -9.04 -14.64
N LYS A 132 4.17 -9.20 -13.79
CA LYS A 132 4.72 -10.53 -13.45
C LYS A 132 4.91 -10.78 -11.97
N LYS A 133 5.21 -9.76 -11.17
CA LYS A 133 5.57 -9.95 -9.76
C LYS A 133 4.47 -9.44 -8.84
N SER A 134 3.83 -10.32 -8.07
CA SER A 134 2.86 -9.91 -7.05
C SER A 134 3.47 -8.89 -6.09
N LEU A 135 2.75 -7.78 -5.90
CA LEU A 135 3.08 -6.77 -4.90
C LEU A 135 2.54 -7.14 -3.51
N GLY A 136 1.64 -8.13 -3.43
CA GLY A 136 0.93 -8.51 -2.20
C GLY A 136 0.07 -7.37 -1.64
N TRP A 137 -0.34 -6.44 -2.51
CA TRP A 137 -1.11 -5.26 -2.13
C TRP A 137 -2.60 -5.60 -2.03
N LEU A 138 -3.13 -6.30 -3.01
CA LEU A 138 -4.48 -6.83 -3.00
C LEU A 138 -4.52 -8.08 -3.89
N ILE A 139 -5.01 -9.17 -3.35
CA ILE A 139 -5.25 -10.43 -4.04
C ILE A 139 -6.71 -10.82 -3.78
N VAL A 140 -7.41 -11.19 -4.85
CA VAL A 140 -8.80 -11.66 -4.84
C VAL A 140 -8.82 -13.02 -5.50
N GLU A 141 -9.39 -14.03 -4.87
CA GLU A 141 -9.50 -15.39 -5.42
C GLU A 141 -10.92 -15.93 -5.27
N ASP A 142 -11.46 -16.48 -6.36
CA ASP A 142 -12.74 -17.17 -6.40
C ASP A 142 -12.55 -18.68 -6.26
N HIS A 143 -13.12 -19.23 -5.19
CA HIS A 143 -13.06 -20.65 -4.85
C HIS A 143 -14.44 -21.28 -5.00
N TYR A 144 -14.53 -22.33 -5.83
CA TYR A 144 -15.77 -23.09 -5.95
C TYR A 144 -15.93 -24.03 -4.76
N VAL A 145 -17.03 -23.89 -4.00
CA VAL A 145 -17.34 -24.86 -2.95
C VAL A 145 -18.13 -25.99 -3.59
N ALA A 146 -17.47 -27.10 -3.87
CA ALA A 146 -18.19 -28.33 -4.19
C ALA A 146 -19.09 -28.66 -3.01
N ASN A 147 -20.41 -28.65 -3.22
CA ASN A 147 -21.34 -29.22 -2.26
C ASN A 147 -21.03 -30.72 -2.16
N ASN A 148 -20.23 -31.10 -1.17
CA ASN A 148 -20.15 -32.49 -0.73
C ASN A 148 -21.53 -32.84 -0.18
N LYS A 149 -22.36 -33.43 -1.02
CA LYS A 149 -23.56 -34.17 -0.62
C LYS A 149 -23.16 -35.46 0.08
#